data_AF-A0ABD5N236-F1
#
_entry.id   AF-A0ABD5N236-F1
#
_cell.length_a   1.000
_cell.length_b   1.000
_cell.length_c   1.000
_cell.angle_alpha   90.00
_cell.angle_beta   90.00
_cell.angle_gamma   90.00
#
_symmetry.space_group_name_H-M   'P 1'
#
loop_
_entity.id
_entity.type
_entity.pdbx_description
1 polymer ?
#
loop_
_entity_poly.entity_id
_entity_poly.type
_entity_poly.pdbx_seq_one_letter_code
_entity_poly.pdbx_strand_id
1 'polypeptide(L)'
;MELSPEEKKRIYEEEKARIEAREQIEKEKRKISEATSTGLLPNVAGLLCYIGGWISGIVFFILEEKNSWVRFHAAQSIVVFGTITFLGIIFGLIPVVGSAFSSIIFILGFILWIILMSKAYSGELYRLPFAGDIAEKMIAPLEVTDEYREHKPITDSDLGKIIRTKVEKYAISKRDARITASAFAIAFSFVLLIFFNFFNQYVAYYHLETVGGITTWIRQPLFTADISLWLPILNTTLIITIMCNIVLIILDKYILREVLQIVIDSFGLATVATLLSVFPFDFSVMPNTAIAGSVHFGVTIALIFISFGIGIGILVRLIKLIVNMARGVTDYQESA
;
A
#
# COMPACT_ATOMS: atom_id res chain seq x y z
N MET A 1 34.26 -17.13 -54.92
CA MET A 1 33.26 -16.22 -55.51
C MET A 1 33.04 -15.11 -54.50
N GLU A 2 33.48 -13.90 -54.80
CA GLU A 2 33.15 -12.73 -53.98
C GLU A 2 31.73 -12.28 -54.34
N LEU A 3 30.88 -12.14 -53.33
CA LEU A 3 29.51 -11.67 -53.49
C LEU A 3 29.50 -10.30 -54.19
N SER A 4 28.57 -10.11 -55.14
CA SER A 4 28.35 -8.84 -55.81
C SER A 4 28.01 -7.75 -54.78
N PRO A 5 28.41 -6.47 -55.00
CA PRO A 5 28.02 -5.36 -54.13
C PRO A 5 26.51 -5.27 -53.86
N GLU A 6 25.69 -5.64 -54.85
CA GLU A 6 24.22 -5.65 -54.71
C GLU A 6 23.72 -6.81 -53.82
N GLU A 7 24.34 -7.98 -53.93
CA GLU A 7 23.99 -9.14 -53.09
C GLU A 7 24.39 -8.90 -51.63
N LYS A 8 25.55 -8.29 -51.38
CA LYS A 8 25.97 -7.88 -50.03
C LYS A 8 24.99 -6.88 -49.42
N LYS A 9 24.50 -5.92 -50.22
CA LYS A 9 23.52 -4.93 -49.76
C LYS A 9 22.17 -5.57 -49.43
N ARG A 10 21.67 -6.48 -50.29
CA ARG A 10 20.44 -7.23 -50.02
C ARG A 10 20.53 -8.08 -48.75
N ILE A 11 21.63 -8.81 -48.59
CA ILE A 11 21.86 -9.63 -47.40
C ILE A 11 21.91 -8.75 -46.15
N TYR A 12 22.59 -7.60 -46.21
CA TYR A 12 22.63 -6.65 -45.09
C TYR A 12 21.25 -6.08 -44.73
N GLU A 13 20.44 -5.70 -45.72
CA GLU A 13 19.10 -5.17 -45.51
C GLU A 13 18.14 -6.25 -44.96
N GLU A 14 18.22 -7.49 -45.45
CA GLU A 14 17.45 -8.63 -44.94
C GLU A 14 17.85 -8.99 -43.49
N GLU A 15 19.14 -9.01 -43.18
CA GLU A 15 19.66 -9.30 -41.84
C GLU A 15 19.24 -8.21 -40.83
N LYS A 16 19.34 -6.93 -41.24
CA LYS A 16 18.93 -5.78 -40.42
C LYS A 16 17.44 -5.81 -40.11
N ALA A 17 16.60 -6.09 -41.10
CA ALA A 17 15.15 -6.22 -40.90
C ALA A 17 14.78 -7.38 -39.96
N ARG A 18 15.52 -8.49 -40.01
CA ARG A 18 15.34 -9.63 -39.08
C ARG A 18 15.70 -9.26 -37.64
N ILE A 19 16.78 -8.51 -37.43
CA ILE A 19 17.21 -8.07 -36.09
C ILE A 19 16.19 -7.10 -35.51
N GLU A 20 15.75 -6.10 -36.27
CA GLU A 20 14.76 -5.12 -35.84
C GLU A 20 13.39 -5.78 -35.53
N ALA A 21 12.96 -6.75 -36.34
CA ALA A 21 11.76 -7.53 -36.06
C ALA A 21 11.90 -8.34 -34.76
N ARG A 22 13.03 -9.03 -34.54
CA ARG A 22 13.29 -9.77 -33.30
C ARG A 22 13.22 -8.86 -32.07
N GLU A 23 13.85 -7.68 -32.13
CA GLU A 23 13.77 -6.70 -31.04
C GLU A 23 12.34 -6.23 -30.77
N GLN A 24 11.52 -6.03 -31.81
CA GLN A 24 10.14 -5.59 -31.66
C GLN A 24 9.26 -6.67 -31.03
N ILE A 25 9.39 -7.92 -31.46
CA ILE A 25 8.72 -9.05 -30.81
C ILE A 25 9.16 -9.17 -29.37
N GLU A 26 10.45 -9.06 -29.08
CA GLU A 26 10.95 -9.18 -27.71
C GLU A 26 10.37 -8.07 -26.82
N LYS A 27 10.26 -6.84 -27.35
CA LYS A 27 9.57 -5.73 -26.69
C LYS A 27 8.07 -5.99 -26.50
N GLU A 28 7.40 -6.59 -27.48
CA GLU A 28 5.96 -6.88 -27.42
C GLU A 28 5.65 -8.05 -26.48
N LYS A 29 6.48 -9.10 -26.49
CA LYS A 29 6.44 -10.19 -25.50
C LYS A 29 6.69 -9.68 -24.09
N ARG A 30 7.68 -8.80 -23.89
CA ARG A 30 7.92 -8.17 -22.59
C ARG A 30 6.71 -7.36 -22.14
N LYS A 31 6.07 -6.62 -23.05
CA LYS A 31 4.85 -5.85 -22.79
C LYS A 31 3.63 -6.73 -22.46
N ILE A 32 3.50 -7.90 -23.09
CA ILE A 32 2.46 -8.89 -22.79
C ILE A 32 2.72 -9.56 -21.44
N SER A 33 3.98 -9.89 -21.12
CA SER A 33 4.36 -10.41 -19.80
C SER A 33 4.12 -9.40 -18.67
N GLU A 34 4.17 -8.10 -18.98
CA GLU A 34 3.83 -6.99 -18.09
C GLU A 34 2.31 -6.73 -18.01
N ALA A 35 1.49 -7.32 -18.88
CA ALA A 35 0.05 -7.10 -18.86
C ALA A 35 -0.61 -7.92 -17.76
N THR A 36 -1.42 -7.27 -16.92
CA THR A 36 -2.21 -7.91 -15.88
C THR A 36 -3.64 -8.12 -16.34
N SER A 37 -4.31 -9.12 -15.79
CA SER A 37 -5.74 -9.40 -16.05
C SER A 37 -6.64 -8.36 -15.41
N THR A 38 -6.16 -7.73 -14.32
CA THR A 38 -6.84 -6.66 -13.59
C THR A 38 -6.71 -5.28 -14.26
N GLY A 39 -5.81 -5.13 -15.24
CA GLY A 39 -5.52 -3.85 -15.90
C GLY A 39 -4.71 -2.86 -15.07
N LEU A 40 -4.19 -3.29 -13.91
CA LEU A 40 -3.29 -2.53 -13.04
C LEU A 40 -1.83 -2.74 -13.45
N LEU A 41 -0.95 -1.78 -13.20
CA LEU A 41 0.49 -2.05 -13.34
C LEU A 41 0.92 -3.22 -12.43
N PRO A 42 1.80 -4.13 -12.90
CA PRO A 42 2.22 -5.31 -12.15
C PRO A 42 2.68 -4.99 -10.73
N ASN A 43 3.53 -3.98 -10.55
CA ASN A 43 4.06 -3.58 -9.26
C ASN A 43 2.97 -3.08 -8.29
N VAL A 44 1.93 -2.41 -8.81
CA VAL A 44 0.77 -2.00 -8.00
C VAL A 44 -0.09 -3.19 -7.66
N ALA A 45 -0.40 -4.07 -8.62
CA ALA A 45 -1.12 -5.31 -8.36
C ALA A 45 -0.41 -6.20 -7.33
N GLY A 46 0.92 -6.33 -7.40
CA GLY A 46 1.73 -7.06 -6.42
C GLY A 46 1.71 -6.44 -5.03
N LEU A 47 1.71 -5.10 -4.91
CA LEU A 47 1.48 -4.44 -3.63
C LEU A 47 0.08 -4.74 -3.09
N LEU A 48 -0.95 -4.68 -3.95
CA LEU A 48 -2.33 -4.89 -3.55
C LEU A 48 -2.57 -6.31 -3.02
N CYS A 49 -1.82 -7.30 -3.50
CA CYS A 49 -1.86 -8.67 -2.99
C CYS A 49 -1.59 -8.74 -1.48
N TYR A 50 -0.84 -7.80 -0.92
CA TYR A 50 -0.45 -7.82 0.49
C TYR A 50 -1.37 -7.01 1.41
N ILE A 51 -2.12 -6.01 0.95
CA ILE A 51 -2.84 -5.06 1.83
C ILE A 51 -3.82 -5.73 2.78
N GLY A 52 -4.65 -6.63 2.27
CA GLY A 52 -5.60 -7.41 3.06
C GLY A 52 -4.97 -8.68 3.64
N GLY A 53 -3.64 -8.76 3.68
CA GLY A 53 -2.90 -9.99 3.97
C GLY A 53 -3.32 -11.11 3.02
N TRP A 54 -3.61 -12.28 3.60
CA TRP A 54 -3.96 -13.46 2.82
C TRP A 54 -5.29 -13.31 2.07
N ILE A 55 -6.21 -12.45 2.53
CA ILE A 55 -7.51 -12.22 1.88
C ILE A 55 -7.31 -11.56 0.51
N SER A 56 -6.54 -10.46 0.45
CA SER A 56 -6.21 -9.83 -0.83
C SER A 56 -5.36 -10.74 -1.71
N GLY A 57 -4.50 -11.57 -1.09
CA GLY A 57 -3.77 -12.63 -1.79
C GLY A 57 -4.71 -13.59 -2.52
N ILE A 58 -5.75 -14.11 -1.86
CA ILE A 58 -6.76 -14.99 -2.48
C ILE A 58 -7.46 -14.27 -3.64
N VAL A 59 -7.91 -13.04 -3.42
CA VAL A 59 -8.62 -12.26 -4.44
C VAL A 59 -7.76 -12.11 -5.69
N PHE A 60 -6.50 -11.69 -5.57
CA PHE A 60 -5.61 -11.54 -6.72
C PHE A 60 -5.18 -12.87 -7.33
N PHE A 61 -5.07 -13.93 -6.53
CA PHE A 61 -4.74 -15.26 -7.06
C PHE A 61 -5.86 -15.82 -7.95
N ILE A 62 -7.12 -15.45 -7.68
CA ILE A 62 -8.28 -15.79 -8.49
C ILE A 62 -8.42 -14.84 -9.69
N LEU A 63 -8.26 -13.54 -9.50
CA LEU A 63 -8.50 -12.53 -10.55
C LEU A 63 -7.37 -12.40 -11.57
N GLU A 64 -6.13 -12.71 -11.19
CA GLU A 64 -4.98 -12.60 -12.07
C GLU A 64 -4.68 -13.92 -12.78
N GLU A 65 -4.88 -13.97 -14.09
CA GLU A 65 -4.67 -15.18 -14.91
C GLU A 65 -3.40 -15.11 -15.75
N LYS A 66 -2.96 -13.91 -16.12
CA LYS A 66 -1.92 -13.68 -17.15
C LYS A 66 -0.54 -13.44 -16.55
N ASN A 67 -0.47 -12.67 -15.47
CA ASN A 67 0.80 -12.21 -14.94
C ASN A 67 1.31 -13.13 -13.81
N SER A 68 2.28 -13.99 -14.11
CA SER A 68 2.87 -14.93 -13.14
C SER A 68 3.57 -14.22 -11.96
N TRP A 69 4.15 -13.04 -12.18
CA TRP A 69 4.79 -12.23 -11.15
C TRP A 69 3.75 -11.75 -10.11
N VAL A 70 2.60 -11.22 -10.55
CA VAL A 70 1.51 -10.82 -9.65
C VAL A 70 0.92 -12.04 -8.94
N ARG A 71 0.72 -13.17 -9.64
CA ARG A 71 0.26 -14.42 -9.03
C ARG A 71 1.23 -14.95 -7.97
N PHE A 72 2.54 -14.79 -8.15
CA PHE A 72 3.52 -15.12 -7.13
C PHE A 72 3.31 -14.29 -5.86
N HIS A 73 3.15 -12.96 -5.99
CA HIS A 73 2.88 -12.07 -4.86
C HIS A 73 1.56 -12.42 -4.17
N ALA A 74 0.53 -12.78 -4.94
CA ALA A 74 -0.74 -13.26 -4.44
C ALA A 74 -0.57 -14.56 -3.62
N ALA A 75 0.11 -15.56 -4.18
CA ALA A 75 0.38 -16.84 -3.52
C ALA A 75 1.25 -16.68 -2.27
N GLN A 76 2.32 -15.88 -2.33
CA GLN A 76 3.18 -15.60 -1.18
C GLN A 76 2.41 -14.88 -0.07
N SER A 77 1.51 -13.95 -0.41
CA SER A 77 0.63 -13.30 0.57
C SER A 77 -0.28 -14.30 1.29
N ILE A 78 -0.90 -15.23 0.55
CA ILE A 78 -1.75 -16.29 1.10
C ILE A 78 -0.95 -17.13 2.12
N VAL A 79 0.22 -17.61 1.71
CA VAL A 79 1.05 -18.50 2.53
C VAL A 79 1.55 -17.78 3.77
N VAL A 80 2.13 -16.59 3.64
CA VAL A 80 2.72 -15.84 4.76
C VAL A 80 1.65 -15.44 5.77
N PHE A 81 0.63 -14.70 5.33
CA PHE A 81 -0.34 -14.11 6.27
C PHE A 81 -1.38 -15.12 6.75
N GLY A 82 -1.68 -16.15 5.96
CA GLY A 82 -2.51 -17.27 6.39
C GLY A 82 -1.81 -18.06 7.49
N THR A 83 -0.52 -18.35 7.33
CA THR A 83 0.28 -19.03 8.37
C THR A 83 0.40 -18.18 9.63
N ILE A 84 0.73 -16.90 9.52
CA ILE A 84 0.83 -15.99 10.69
C ILE A 84 -0.50 -15.93 11.44
N THR A 85 -1.62 -15.81 10.73
CA THR A 85 -2.96 -15.76 11.32
C THR A 85 -3.28 -17.07 12.05
N PHE A 86 -3.02 -18.22 11.40
CA PHE A 86 -3.26 -19.53 11.98
C PHE A 86 -2.42 -19.78 13.25
N LEU A 87 -1.12 -19.46 13.22
CA LEU A 87 -0.25 -19.55 14.39
C LEU A 87 -0.71 -18.61 15.52
N GLY A 88 -1.12 -17.39 15.18
CA GLY A 88 -1.67 -16.44 16.14
C GLY A 88 -2.89 -16.99 16.89
N ILE A 89 -3.80 -17.67 16.18
CA ILE A 89 -4.97 -18.33 16.79
C ILE A 89 -4.53 -19.43 17.75
N ILE A 90 -3.59 -20.30 17.36
CA ILE A 90 -3.10 -21.39 18.21
C ILE A 90 -2.43 -20.86 19.49
N PHE A 91 -1.54 -19.89 19.37
CA PHE A 91 -0.84 -19.32 20.53
C PHE A 91 -1.75 -18.50 21.44
N GLY A 92 -2.80 -17.89 20.88
CA GLY A 92 -3.83 -17.19 21.65
C GLY A 92 -4.60 -18.08 22.64
N LEU A 93 -4.57 -19.40 22.46
CA LEU A 93 -5.20 -20.36 23.37
C LEU A 93 -4.37 -20.64 24.64
N ILE A 94 -3.12 -20.17 24.72
CA ILE A 94 -2.22 -20.40 25.86
C ILE A 94 -2.26 -19.18 26.82
N PRO A 95 -2.80 -19.32 28.04
CA PRO A 95 -2.91 -18.21 28.99
C PRO A 95 -1.53 -17.65 29.41
N VAL A 96 -1.46 -16.33 29.62
CA VAL A 96 -0.33 -15.58 30.20
C VAL A 96 0.95 -15.51 29.34
N VAL A 97 1.45 -16.62 28.81
CA VAL A 97 2.64 -16.63 27.94
C VAL A 97 2.30 -16.15 26.53
N GLY A 98 1.07 -16.41 26.07
CA GLY A 98 0.63 -16.07 24.72
C GLY A 98 0.66 -14.57 24.40
N SER A 99 0.47 -13.68 25.38
CA SER A 99 0.34 -12.22 25.13
C SER A 99 1.66 -11.51 24.83
N ALA A 100 2.75 -11.89 25.49
CA ALA A 100 4.07 -11.33 25.21
C ALA A 100 4.61 -11.84 23.85
N PHE A 101 4.44 -13.14 23.57
CA PHE A 101 4.83 -13.72 22.29
C PHE A 101 3.98 -13.22 21.12
N SER A 102 2.67 -13.04 21.31
CA SER A 102 1.79 -12.49 20.25
C SER A 102 2.16 -11.06 19.88
N SER A 103 2.57 -10.24 20.85
CA SER A 103 3.03 -8.88 20.63
C SER A 103 4.29 -8.85 19.74
N ILE A 104 5.25 -9.73 19.99
CA ILE A 104 6.48 -9.83 19.18
C ILE A 104 6.17 -10.35 17.78
N ILE A 105 5.37 -11.41 17.66
CA ILE A 105 4.94 -11.96 16.36
C ILE A 105 4.22 -10.89 15.54
N PHE A 106 3.36 -10.10 16.18
CA PHE A 106 2.65 -9.00 15.53
C PHE A 106 3.61 -7.94 15.00
N ILE A 107 4.58 -7.49 15.82
CA ILE A 107 5.56 -6.48 15.40
C ILE A 107 6.41 -7.00 14.23
N LEU A 108 6.93 -8.24 14.31
CA LEU A 108 7.73 -8.83 13.24
C LEU A 108 6.92 -9.06 11.98
N GLY A 109 5.68 -9.55 12.11
CA GLY A 109 4.75 -9.73 11.00
C GLY A 109 4.37 -8.40 10.34
N PHE A 110 4.21 -7.35 11.14
CA PHE A 110 3.96 -6.00 10.67
C PHE A 110 5.15 -5.41 9.90
N ILE A 111 6.38 -5.55 10.41
CA ILE A 111 7.60 -5.14 9.71
C ILE A 111 7.72 -5.90 8.37
N LEU A 112 7.53 -7.22 8.40
CA LEU A 112 7.56 -8.06 7.22
C LEU A 112 6.53 -7.61 6.17
N TRP A 113 5.32 -7.29 6.61
CA TRP A 113 4.25 -6.80 5.74
C TRP A 113 4.61 -5.51 5.01
N ILE A 114 5.17 -4.53 5.72
CA ILE A 114 5.63 -3.28 5.10
C ILE A 114 6.76 -3.54 4.09
N ILE A 115 7.72 -4.42 4.43
CA ILE A 115 8.81 -4.80 3.52
C ILE A 115 8.25 -5.42 2.24
N LEU A 116 7.31 -6.37 2.35
CA LEU A 116 6.72 -7.05 1.20
C LEU A 116 5.94 -6.09 0.29
N MET A 117 5.15 -5.18 0.86
CA MET A 117 4.45 -4.14 0.10
C MET A 117 5.44 -3.21 -0.62
N SER A 118 6.47 -2.73 0.10
CA SER A 118 7.48 -1.84 -0.47
C SER A 118 8.25 -2.49 -1.60
N LYS A 119 8.69 -3.75 -1.43
CA LYS A 119 9.42 -4.50 -2.44
C LYS A 119 8.57 -4.77 -3.67
N ALA A 120 7.32 -5.17 -3.50
CA ALA A 120 6.40 -5.35 -4.62
C ALA A 120 6.16 -4.05 -5.38
N TYR A 121 5.99 -2.93 -4.68
CA TYR A 121 5.82 -1.62 -5.32
C TYR A 121 7.03 -1.18 -6.15
N SER A 122 8.25 -1.50 -5.67
CA SER A 122 9.50 -1.29 -6.41
C SER A 122 9.68 -2.24 -7.60
N GLY A 123 8.76 -3.18 -7.82
CA GLY A 123 8.86 -4.20 -8.87
C GLY A 123 9.85 -5.32 -8.55
N GLU A 124 10.28 -5.44 -7.29
CA GLU A 124 11.20 -6.49 -6.85
C GLU A 124 10.44 -7.75 -6.43
N LEU A 125 10.84 -8.90 -6.98
CA LEU A 125 10.34 -10.22 -6.58
C LEU A 125 11.05 -10.68 -5.29
N TYR A 126 10.64 -10.16 -4.14
CA TYR A 126 11.22 -10.54 -2.86
C TYR A 126 10.67 -11.90 -2.38
N ARG A 127 11.43 -12.97 -2.64
CA ARG A 127 11.11 -14.36 -2.31
C ARG A 127 11.48 -14.67 -0.87
N LEU A 128 10.49 -14.97 -0.03
CA LEU A 128 10.74 -15.39 1.35
C LEU A 128 11.16 -16.87 1.42
N PRO A 129 12.08 -17.24 2.31
CA PRO A 129 12.37 -18.66 2.58
C PRO A 129 11.11 -19.41 3.00
N PHE A 130 10.94 -20.64 2.52
CA PHE A 130 9.77 -21.51 2.73
C PHE A 130 8.48 -21.00 2.06
N ALA A 131 8.02 -19.81 2.40
CA ALA A 131 6.78 -19.25 1.85
C ALA A 131 6.88 -18.98 0.34
N GLY A 132 8.03 -18.49 -0.11
CA GLY A 132 8.32 -18.29 -1.53
C GLY A 132 8.42 -19.60 -2.31
N ASP A 133 9.01 -20.65 -1.72
CA ASP A 133 9.07 -21.98 -2.34
C ASP A 133 7.66 -22.59 -2.53
N ILE A 134 6.77 -22.39 -1.54
CA ILE A 134 5.38 -22.84 -1.63
C ILE A 134 4.62 -22.00 -2.66
N ALA A 135 4.80 -20.68 -2.65
CA ALA A 135 4.15 -19.77 -3.60
C ALA A 135 4.51 -20.10 -5.05
N GLU A 136 5.76 -20.42 -5.32
CA GLU A 136 6.26 -20.85 -6.63
C GLU A 136 5.59 -22.15 -7.09
N LYS A 137 5.48 -23.15 -6.20
CA LYS A 137 4.75 -24.38 -6.50
C LYS A 137 3.27 -24.16 -6.80
N MET A 138 2.64 -23.15 -6.18
CA MET A 138 1.24 -22.80 -6.45
C MET A 138 1.04 -22.20 -7.85
N ILE A 139 2.08 -21.65 -8.48
CA ILE A 139 2.02 -21.03 -9.81
C ILE A 139 2.73 -21.82 -10.92
N ALA A 140 3.49 -22.86 -10.56
CA ALA A 140 4.20 -23.75 -11.48
C ALA A 140 3.39 -24.29 -12.68
N PRO A 141 2.05 -24.50 -12.60
CA PRO A 141 1.27 -24.89 -13.78
C PRO A 141 1.30 -23.89 -14.95
N LEU A 142 1.72 -22.64 -14.71
CA LEU A 142 1.74 -21.56 -15.71
C LEU A 142 3.12 -21.30 -16.33
N GLU A 143 4.20 -21.86 -15.78
CA GLU A 143 5.53 -21.76 -16.38
C GLU A 143 5.68 -22.58 -17.67
N VAL A 144 4.70 -23.43 -18.00
CA VAL A 144 4.73 -24.33 -19.17
C VAL A 144 4.10 -23.72 -20.43
N THR A 145 3.53 -22.50 -20.38
CA THR A 145 2.98 -21.85 -21.58
C THR A 145 3.80 -20.63 -21.99
N ASP A 146 4.85 -20.87 -22.78
CA ASP A 146 5.18 -20.02 -23.92
C ASP A 146 5.87 -20.87 -25.00
N GLU A 147 5.03 -21.61 -25.73
CA GLU A 147 5.37 -22.15 -27.05
C GLU A 147 5.80 -21.01 -27.99
N TYR A 148 7.01 -21.12 -28.53
CA TYR A 148 7.45 -20.37 -29.70
C TYR A 148 6.63 -20.78 -30.93
N ARG A 149 5.75 -19.89 -31.44
CA ARG A 149 5.35 -19.89 -32.87
C ARG A 149 5.18 -18.48 -33.45
N GLU A 150 6.13 -18.17 -34.35
CA GLU A 150 6.06 -17.38 -35.59
C GLU A 150 5.62 -15.90 -35.60
N HIS A 151 6.30 -15.11 -36.45
CA HIS A 151 6.23 -13.64 -36.54
C HIS A 151 5.54 -13.18 -37.82
N LYS A 152 4.77 -12.09 -37.70
CA LYS A 152 4.29 -11.28 -38.82
C LYS A 152 4.96 -9.89 -38.75
N PRO A 153 5.38 -9.29 -39.88
CA PRO A 153 6.09 -8.02 -39.88
C PRO A 153 5.20 -6.85 -39.47
N ILE A 154 5.83 -5.89 -38.79
CA ILE A 154 5.26 -4.66 -38.24
C ILE A 154 5.29 -3.55 -39.31
N THR A 155 4.22 -2.76 -39.36
CA THR A 155 3.93 -1.73 -40.38
C THR A 155 3.94 -0.32 -39.76
N ASP A 156 3.92 0.75 -40.57
CA ASP A 156 3.88 2.16 -40.09
C ASP A 156 2.73 2.47 -39.10
N SER A 157 1.67 1.66 -39.09
CA SER A 157 0.58 1.73 -38.10
C SER A 157 1.07 1.47 -36.65
N ASP A 158 2.17 0.73 -36.50
CA ASP A 158 2.69 0.30 -35.21
C ASP A 158 3.56 1.38 -34.52
N LEU A 159 4.08 2.37 -35.27
CA LEU A 159 4.75 3.54 -34.68
C LEU A 159 3.74 4.46 -33.96
N GLY A 160 2.55 4.62 -34.53
CA GLY A 160 1.42 5.31 -33.90
C GLY A 160 0.95 4.59 -32.62
N LYS A 161 0.94 3.25 -32.62
CA LYS A 161 0.70 2.45 -31.40
C LYS A 161 1.75 2.69 -30.32
N ILE A 162 3.04 2.83 -30.67
CA ILE A 162 4.10 3.07 -29.68
C ILE A 162 3.91 4.40 -28.96
N ILE A 163 3.58 5.47 -29.68
CA ILE A 163 3.32 6.80 -29.10
C ILE A 163 2.07 6.76 -28.21
N ARG A 164 0.98 6.17 -28.71
CA ARG A 164 -0.25 5.96 -27.93
C ARG A 164 0.00 5.15 -26.65
N THR A 165 0.83 4.10 -26.73
CA THR A 165 1.22 3.27 -25.58
C THR A 165 1.92 4.11 -24.50
N LYS A 166 2.77 5.08 -24.88
CA LYS A 166 3.50 5.91 -23.91
C LYS A 166 2.57 6.87 -23.18
N VAL A 167 1.59 7.45 -23.89
CA VAL A 167 0.55 8.30 -23.32
C VAL A 167 -0.39 7.49 -22.42
N GLU A 168 -0.82 6.31 -22.85
CA GLU A 168 -1.59 5.36 -22.04
C GLU A 168 -0.83 4.98 -20.76
N LYS A 169 0.47 4.66 -20.85
CA LYS A 169 1.31 4.33 -19.68
C LYS A 169 1.41 5.49 -18.67
N TYR A 170 1.37 6.74 -19.14
CA TYR A 170 1.35 7.92 -18.26
C TYR A 170 -0.02 8.17 -17.62
N ALA A 171 -1.12 7.90 -18.32
CA ALA A 171 -2.47 7.97 -17.75
C ALA A 171 -2.70 6.84 -16.72
N ILE A 172 -2.23 5.63 -17.02
CA ILE A 172 -2.27 4.46 -16.13
C ILE A 172 -1.48 4.74 -14.84
N SER A 173 -0.30 5.37 -14.91
CA SER A 173 0.49 5.66 -13.72
C SER A 173 -0.21 6.58 -12.71
N LYS A 174 -1.03 7.54 -13.17
CA LYS A 174 -1.82 8.41 -12.28
C LYS A 174 -2.90 7.64 -11.54
N ARG A 175 -3.64 6.77 -12.24
CA ARG A 175 -4.66 5.90 -11.61
C ARG A 175 -4.02 4.98 -10.58
N ASP A 176 -2.91 4.36 -10.95
CA ASP A 176 -2.22 3.38 -10.13
C ASP A 176 -1.55 4.00 -8.89
N ALA A 177 -1.05 5.23 -9.01
CA ALA A 177 -0.57 6.01 -7.86
C ALA A 177 -1.71 6.27 -6.85
N ARG A 178 -2.93 6.57 -7.32
CA ARG A 178 -4.09 6.81 -6.45
C ARG A 178 -4.56 5.53 -5.76
N ILE A 179 -4.58 4.42 -6.50
CA ILE A 179 -4.89 3.10 -5.96
C ILE A 179 -3.88 2.73 -4.87
N THR A 180 -2.59 2.94 -5.15
CA THR A 180 -1.50 2.72 -4.19
C THR A 180 -1.64 3.60 -2.94
N ALA A 181 -1.95 4.88 -3.09
CA ALA A 181 -2.18 5.77 -1.94
C ALA A 181 -3.37 5.31 -1.09
N SER A 182 -4.46 4.89 -1.73
CA SER A 182 -5.66 4.39 -1.05
C SER A 182 -5.38 3.08 -0.30
N ALA A 183 -4.62 2.20 -0.93
CA ALA A 183 -4.09 0.97 -0.37
C ALA A 183 -3.27 1.19 0.90
N PHE A 184 -2.30 2.12 0.86
CA PHE A 184 -1.51 2.49 2.03
C PHE A 184 -2.38 3.11 3.13
N ALA A 185 -3.36 3.94 2.78
CA ALA A 185 -4.28 4.52 3.75
C ALA A 185 -5.11 3.46 4.47
N ILE A 186 -5.62 2.44 3.74
CA ILE A 186 -6.33 1.29 4.33
C ILE A 186 -5.40 0.53 5.28
N ALA A 187 -4.22 0.15 4.77
CA ALA A 187 -3.22 -0.59 5.52
C ALA A 187 -2.87 0.12 6.84
N PHE A 188 -2.52 1.41 6.76
CA PHE A 188 -2.16 2.21 7.92
C PHE A 188 -3.33 2.40 8.88
N SER A 189 -4.56 2.54 8.37
CA SER A 189 -5.75 2.66 9.23
C SER A 189 -6.02 1.40 10.04
N PHE A 190 -5.85 0.22 9.45
CA PHE A 190 -5.94 -1.05 10.18
C PHE A 190 -4.88 -1.16 11.28
N VAL A 191 -3.65 -0.72 11.00
CA VAL A 191 -2.56 -0.71 11.99
C VAL A 191 -2.90 0.20 13.15
N LEU A 192 -3.38 1.42 12.87
CA LEU A 192 -3.76 2.36 13.91
C LEU A 192 -4.94 1.84 14.74
N LEU A 193 -5.93 1.20 14.12
CA LEU A 193 -7.03 0.54 14.85
C LEU A 193 -6.49 -0.49 15.83
N ILE A 194 -5.63 -1.40 15.38
CA ILE A 194 -5.07 -2.43 16.26
C ILE A 194 -4.20 -1.79 17.35
N PHE A 195 -3.30 -0.89 16.97
CA PHE A 195 -2.39 -0.23 17.90
C PHE A 195 -3.14 0.51 19.02
N PHE A 196 -4.09 1.38 18.67
CA PHE A 196 -4.78 2.18 19.68
C PHE A 196 -5.78 1.39 20.51
N ASN A 197 -6.35 0.29 20.01
CA ASN A 197 -7.26 -0.53 20.81
C ASN A 197 -6.54 -1.52 21.74
N PHE A 198 -5.39 -2.06 21.31
CA PHE A 198 -4.72 -3.13 22.07
C PHE A 198 -3.39 -2.71 22.70
N PHE A 199 -2.69 -1.75 22.10
CA PHE A 199 -1.31 -1.41 22.45
C PHE A 199 -1.11 0.03 22.97
N ASN A 200 -2.16 0.83 23.12
CA ASN A 200 -2.04 2.22 23.58
C ASN A 200 -1.27 2.34 24.93
N GLN A 201 -1.45 1.39 25.84
CA GLN A 201 -0.78 1.34 27.15
C GLN A 201 0.75 1.19 27.08
N TYR A 202 1.31 0.81 25.93
CA TYR A 202 2.75 0.70 25.74
C TYR A 202 3.39 2.03 25.35
N VAL A 203 2.58 3.03 25.01
CA VAL A 203 3.01 4.44 24.94
C VAL A 203 3.16 4.92 26.38
N ALA A 204 4.36 4.77 26.92
CA ALA A 204 4.63 4.88 28.35
C ALA A 204 6.04 5.44 28.60
N TYR A 205 6.23 6.04 29.77
CA TYR A 205 7.56 6.29 30.32
C TYR A 205 8.07 5.02 31.00
N TYR A 206 9.26 4.57 30.60
CA TYR A 206 9.93 3.39 31.13
C TYR A 206 11.14 3.83 31.95
N HIS A 207 11.19 3.40 33.21
CA HIS A 207 12.35 3.65 34.06
C HIS A 207 12.66 2.44 34.95
N LEU A 208 13.87 2.43 35.48
CA LEU A 208 14.33 1.45 36.44
C LEU A 208 14.08 1.98 37.84
N GLU A 209 13.46 1.17 38.70
CA GLU A 209 13.37 1.45 40.13
C GLU A 209 14.06 0.31 40.88
N THR A 210 14.88 0.65 41.87
CA THR A 210 15.57 -0.33 42.73
C THR A 210 14.99 -0.23 44.14
N VAL A 211 14.19 -1.23 44.52
CA VAL A 211 13.61 -1.32 45.86
C VAL A 211 14.17 -2.57 46.54
N GLY A 212 14.80 -2.40 47.71
CA GLY A 212 15.38 -3.52 48.47
C GLY A 212 16.51 -4.28 47.75
N GLY A 213 17.25 -3.62 46.85
CA GLY A 213 18.35 -4.22 46.10
C GLY A 213 17.93 -4.99 44.84
N ILE A 214 16.63 -5.05 44.52
CA ILE A 214 16.11 -5.62 43.28
C ILE A 214 15.74 -4.48 42.33
N THR A 215 16.33 -4.50 41.14
CA THR A 215 16.05 -3.52 40.08
C THR A 215 14.96 -4.05 39.16
N THR A 216 13.84 -3.33 39.08
CA THR A 216 12.68 -3.70 38.24
C THR A 216 12.38 -2.61 37.22
N TRP A 217 12.00 -3.03 36.00
CA TRP A 217 11.47 -2.12 34.98
C TRP A 217 10.03 -1.74 35.31
N ILE A 218 9.79 -0.45 35.47
CA ILE A 218 8.46 0.11 35.69
C ILE A 218 8.00 0.83 34.44
N ARG A 219 6.75 0.57 34.08
CA ARG A 219 6.06 1.18 32.95
C ARG A 219 4.92 2.06 33.46
N GLN A 220 4.98 3.35 33.15
CA GLN A 220 3.93 4.31 33.46
C GLN A 220 3.31 4.81 32.14
N PRO A 221 2.09 4.38 31.78
CA PRO A 221 1.40 4.82 30.56
C PRO A 221 1.30 6.33 30.49
N LEU A 222 1.55 6.89 29.30
CA LEU A 222 1.35 8.32 29.03
C LEU A 222 -0.13 8.64 28.79
N PHE A 223 -0.94 7.66 28.40
CA PHE A 223 -2.37 7.85 28.24
C PHE A 223 -3.11 7.71 29.57
N THR A 224 -3.96 8.68 29.89
CA THR A 224 -4.87 8.62 31.05
C THR A 224 -6.10 7.76 30.73
N ALA A 225 -6.97 7.56 31.73
CA ALA A 225 -8.25 6.89 31.54
C ALA A 225 -9.15 7.62 30.51
N ASP A 226 -8.96 8.93 30.33
CA ASP A 226 -9.76 9.74 29.40
C ASP A 226 -9.54 9.38 27.93
N ILE A 227 -8.53 8.56 27.61
CA ILE A 227 -8.37 7.97 26.27
C ILE A 227 -9.65 7.24 25.82
N SER A 228 -10.46 6.71 26.74
CA SER A 228 -11.73 6.07 26.40
C SER A 228 -12.76 7.02 25.78
N LEU A 229 -12.62 8.34 25.98
CA LEU A 229 -13.47 9.36 25.35
C LEU A 229 -13.03 9.64 23.91
N TRP A 230 -11.73 9.53 23.64
CA TRP A 230 -11.15 9.79 22.32
C TRP A 230 -11.18 8.57 21.39
N LEU A 231 -10.94 7.38 21.95
CA LEU A 231 -10.76 6.14 21.18
C LEU A 231 -11.96 5.79 20.26
N PRO A 232 -13.24 5.96 20.66
CA PRO A 232 -14.37 5.70 19.76
C PRO A 232 -14.39 6.63 18.54
N ILE A 233 -13.95 7.88 18.70
CA ILE A 233 -13.90 8.88 17.63
C ILE A 233 -12.81 8.52 16.64
N LEU A 234 -11.61 8.19 17.14
CA LEU A 234 -10.53 7.67 16.31
C LEU A 234 -10.97 6.40 15.55
N ASN A 235 -11.57 5.43 16.24
CA ASN A 235 -12.01 4.18 15.63
C ASN A 235 -13.01 4.43 14.49
N THR A 236 -13.98 5.32 14.72
CA THR A 236 -14.96 5.72 13.71
C THR A 236 -14.29 6.32 12.49
N THR A 237 -13.36 7.25 12.70
CA THR A 237 -12.59 7.90 11.62
C THR A 237 -11.78 6.89 10.81
N LEU A 238 -11.10 5.96 11.46
CA LEU A 238 -10.29 4.95 10.77
C LEU A 238 -11.16 3.96 9.99
N ILE A 239 -12.31 3.54 10.53
CA ILE A 239 -13.27 2.68 9.82
C ILE A 239 -13.83 3.39 8.58
N ILE A 240 -14.25 4.65 8.73
CA ILE A 240 -14.71 5.48 7.60
C ILE A 240 -13.59 5.64 6.56
N THR A 241 -12.36 5.88 7.00
CA THR A 241 -11.19 5.97 6.11
C THR A 241 -11.00 4.68 5.31
N ILE A 242 -11.10 3.52 5.94
CA ILE A 242 -11.01 2.22 5.25
C ILE A 242 -12.13 2.10 4.22
N MET A 243 -13.39 2.32 4.61
CA MET A 243 -14.55 2.21 3.71
C MET A 243 -14.44 3.15 2.51
N CYS A 244 -14.14 4.43 2.76
CA CYS A 244 -14.00 5.42 1.69
C CYS A 244 -12.85 5.06 0.74
N ASN A 245 -11.70 4.61 1.25
CA ASN A 245 -10.58 4.21 0.38
C ASN A 245 -10.87 2.92 -0.42
N ILE A 246 -11.64 1.97 0.12
CA ILE A 246 -12.13 0.83 -0.66
C ILE A 246 -13.00 1.31 -1.81
N VAL A 247 -13.94 2.23 -1.54
CA VAL A 247 -14.77 2.84 -2.58
C VAL A 247 -13.92 3.57 -3.62
N LEU A 248 -12.85 4.28 -3.22
CA LEU A 248 -11.94 4.96 -4.15
C LEU A 248 -11.10 4.04 -5.03
N ILE A 249 -10.87 2.79 -4.60
CA ILE A 249 -10.20 1.77 -5.40
C ILE A 249 -11.18 1.20 -6.44
N ILE A 250 -12.44 0.99 -6.06
CA ILE A 250 -13.47 0.39 -6.92
C ILE A 250 -14.01 1.41 -7.93
N LEU A 251 -14.29 2.64 -7.48
CA LEU A 251 -14.93 3.70 -8.25
C LEU A 251 -13.95 4.85 -8.51
N ASP A 252 -13.39 4.92 -9.72
CA ASP A 252 -12.42 5.97 -10.09
C ASP A 252 -13.11 7.20 -10.73
N LYS A 253 -14.06 7.82 -10.01
CA LYS A 253 -14.72 9.07 -10.44
C LYS A 253 -14.12 10.29 -9.74
N TYR A 254 -13.89 11.37 -10.48
CA TYR A 254 -13.27 12.58 -9.94
C TYR A 254 -14.07 13.22 -8.81
N ILE A 255 -15.36 13.53 -9.04
CA ILE A 255 -16.23 14.17 -8.04
C ILE A 255 -16.34 13.30 -6.78
N LEU A 256 -16.53 11.99 -6.96
CA LEU A 256 -16.58 11.05 -5.85
C LEU A 256 -15.31 11.10 -5.01
N ARG A 257 -14.14 11.21 -5.66
CA ARG A 257 -12.86 11.30 -4.96
C ARG A 257 -12.76 12.52 -4.07
N GLU A 258 -13.07 13.71 -4.60
CA GLU A 258 -13.01 14.95 -3.82
C GLU A 258 -13.98 14.90 -2.65
N VAL A 259 -15.21 14.42 -2.87
CA VAL A 259 -16.22 14.27 -1.80
C VAL A 259 -15.74 13.32 -0.71
N LEU A 260 -15.26 12.12 -1.07
CA LEU A 260 -14.78 11.15 -0.08
C LEU A 260 -13.54 11.64 0.67
N GLN A 261 -12.64 12.37 0.02
CA GLN A 261 -11.50 12.99 0.72
C GLN A 261 -11.92 14.07 1.71
N ILE A 262 -12.90 14.91 1.36
CA ILE A 262 -13.47 15.90 2.28
C ILE A 262 -14.10 15.20 3.49
N VAL A 263 -14.82 14.10 3.29
CA VAL A 263 -15.40 13.31 4.38
C VAL A 263 -14.29 12.77 5.29
N ILE A 264 -13.28 12.09 4.72
CA ILE A 264 -12.15 11.56 5.49
C ILE A 264 -11.46 12.66 6.30
N ASP A 265 -11.13 13.79 5.68
CA ASP A 265 -10.45 14.90 6.35
C ASP A 265 -11.32 15.52 7.46
N SER A 266 -12.64 15.58 7.29
CA SER A 266 -13.57 16.11 8.29
C SER A 266 -13.58 15.25 9.56
N PHE A 267 -13.61 13.91 9.40
CA PHE A 267 -13.48 12.98 10.52
C PHE A 267 -12.06 13.00 11.12
N GLY A 268 -11.03 13.16 10.29
CA GLY A 268 -9.65 13.40 10.73
C GLY A 268 -9.54 14.64 11.62
N LEU A 269 -10.14 15.76 11.19
CA LEU A 269 -10.20 17.00 11.97
C LEU A 269 -10.93 16.80 13.29
N ALA A 270 -12.09 16.13 13.29
CA ALA A 270 -12.83 15.82 14.51
C ALA A 270 -11.99 14.98 15.49
N THR A 271 -11.21 14.02 14.97
CA THR A 271 -10.30 13.18 15.78
C THR A 271 -9.18 14.01 16.42
N VAL A 272 -8.58 14.94 15.70
CA VAL A 272 -7.50 15.79 16.25
C VAL A 272 -8.07 16.85 17.19
N ALA A 273 -9.22 17.45 16.87
CA ALA A 273 -9.89 18.44 17.71
C ALA A 273 -10.35 17.83 19.05
N THR A 274 -10.84 16.60 19.03
CA THR A 274 -11.21 15.86 20.26
C THR A 274 -9.98 15.45 21.04
N LEU A 275 -8.86 15.08 20.38
CA LEU A 275 -7.59 14.84 21.05
C LEU A 275 -7.04 16.09 21.74
N LEU A 276 -7.19 17.27 21.11
CA LEU A 276 -6.85 18.58 21.70
C LEU A 276 -7.74 18.93 22.90
N SER A 277 -9.03 18.59 22.82
CA SER A 277 -10.02 18.98 23.82
C SER A 277 -10.01 18.07 25.05
N VAL A 278 -9.89 16.75 24.84
CA VAL A 278 -9.79 15.75 25.91
C VAL A 278 -8.37 15.74 26.48
N PHE A 279 -7.36 15.89 25.62
CA PHE A 279 -5.93 15.85 25.95
C PHE A 279 -5.58 14.73 26.94
N PRO A 280 -5.74 13.44 26.56
CA PRO A 280 -5.61 12.30 27.47
C PRO A 280 -4.15 11.93 27.76
N PHE A 281 -3.24 12.91 27.82
CA PHE A 281 -1.82 12.70 28.04
C PHE A 281 -1.40 13.15 29.44
N ASP A 282 -0.76 12.27 30.20
CA ASP A 282 -0.08 12.60 31.45
C ASP A 282 1.43 12.55 31.25
N PHE A 283 2.03 13.73 31.12
CA PHE A 283 3.49 13.89 31.03
C PHE A 283 4.14 14.08 32.41
N SER A 284 3.37 14.17 33.49
CA SER A 284 3.92 14.33 34.85
C SER A 284 4.70 13.10 35.33
N VAL A 285 4.48 11.95 34.68
CA VAL A 285 5.26 10.72 34.86
C VAL A 285 6.75 10.89 34.50
N MET A 286 7.11 11.95 33.78
CA MET A 286 8.49 12.27 33.46
C MET A 286 9.17 12.98 34.65
N PRO A 287 10.31 12.49 35.17
CA PRO A 287 10.95 13.05 36.38
C PRO A 287 11.37 14.52 36.25
N ASN A 288 11.71 14.96 35.03
CA ASN A 288 12.11 16.33 34.76
C ASN A 288 10.89 17.18 34.39
N THR A 289 10.45 18.02 35.33
CA THR A 289 9.28 18.88 35.17
C THR A 289 9.42 19.91 34.03
N ALA A 290 10.63 20.37 33.74
CA ALA A 290 10.88 21.27 32.60
C ALA A 290 10.70 20.54 31.27
N ILE A 291 11.14 19.28 31.18
CA ILE A 291 10.91 18.43 30.00
C ILE A 291 9.43 18.10 29.87
N ALA A 292 8.77 17.69 30.96
CA ALA A 292 7.34 17.39 30.97
C ALA A 292 6.49 18.56 30.45
N GLY A 293 6.75 19.78 30.94
CA GLY A 293 6.07 20.99 30.48
C GLY A 293 6.35 21.30 29.01
N SER A 294 7.60 21.12 28.56
CA SER A 294 7.99 21.35 27.16
C SER A 294 7.34 20.35 26.21
N VAL A 295 7.23 19.07 26.60
CA VAL A 295 6.56 18.03 25.81
C VAL A 295 5.07 18.29 25.74
N HIS A 296 4.42 18.62 26.87
CA HIS A 296 3.01 19.01 26.89
C HIS A 296 2.74 20.15 25.90
N PHE A 297 3.48 21.25 26.04
CA PHE A 297 3.35 22.41 25.15
C PHE A 297 3.60 22.05 23.68
N GLY A 298 4.67 21.28 23.42
CA GLY A 298 5.03 20.84 22.07
C GLY A 298 3.94 19.99 21.41
N VAL A 299 3.35 19.04 22.15
CA VAL A 299 2.24 18.21 21.66
C VAL A 299 1.01 19.06 21.37
N THR A 300 0.61 19.97 22.27
CA THR A 300 -0.53 20.87 22.03
C THR A 300 -0.33 21.70 20.76
N ILE A 301 0.84 22.32 20.60
CA ILE A 301 1.16 23.13 19.42
C ILE A 301 1.15 22.29 18.14
N ALA A 302 1.76 21.10 18.16
CA ALA A 302 1.75 20.18 17.02
C ALA A 302 0.32 19.80 16.61
N LEU A 303 -0.54 19.47 17.57
CA LEU A 303 -1.95 19.13 17.30
C LEU A 303 -2.75 20.31 16.74
N ILE A 304 -2.48 21.54 17.19
CA ILE A 304 -3.10 22.77 16.63
C ILE A 304 -2.68 22.93 15.16
N PHE A 305 -1.38 22.80 14.85
CA PHE A 305 -0.89 22.89 13.48
C PHE A 305 -1.46 21.80 12.58
N ILE A 306 -1.58 20.56 13.06
CA ILE A 306 -2.23 19.47 12.34
C ILE A 306 -3.69 19.81 12.06
N SER A 307 -4.44 20.28 13.06
CA SER A 307 -5.84 20.67 12.91
C SER A 307 -6.00 21.78 11.87
N PHE A 308 -5.14 22.80 11.92
CA PHE A 308 -5.15 23.89 10.96
C PHE A 308 -4.82 23.43 9.54
N GLY A 309 -3.81 22.58 9.37
CA GLY A 309 -3.43 21.99 8.09
C GLY A 309 -4.57 21.18 7.46
N ILE A 310 -5.25 20.35 8.26
CA ILE A 310 -6.42 19.58 7.81
C ILE A 310 -7.56 20.54 7.42
N GLY A 311 -7.83 21.56 8.24
CA GLY A 311 -8.87 22.56 7.96
C GLY A 311 -8.66 23.30 6.63
N ILE A 312 -7.42 23.75 6.36
CA ILE A 312 -7.06 24.34 5.06
C ILE A 312 -7.25 23.33 3.93
N GLY A 313 -6.83 22.07 4.13
CA GLY A 313 -6.99 21.00 3.14
C GLY A 313 -8.45 20.81 2.72
N ILE A 314 -9.36 20.76 3.70
CA ILE A 314 -10.81 20.66 3.47
C ILE A 314 -11.30 21.86 2.64
N LEU A 315 -10.93 23.08 3.03
CA LEU A 315 -11.36 24.30 2.34
C LEU A 315 -10.92 24.31 0.88
N VAL A 316 -9.66 23.96 0.61
CA VAL A 316 -9.12 23.93 -0.75
C VAL A 316 -9.83 22.88 -1.60
N ARG A 317 -10.10 21.68 -1.06
CA ARG A 317 -10.86 20.64 -1.77
C ARG A 317 -12.29 21.06 -2.05
N LEU A 318 -12.95 21.72 -1.10
CA LEU A 318 -14.31 22.23 -1.27
C LEU A 318 -14.38 23.26 -2.40
N ILE A 319 -13.44 24.21 -2.44
CA ILE A 319 -13.35 25.20 -3.52
C ILE A 319 -13.16 24.51 -4.88
N LYS A 320 -12.23 23.54 -4.97
CA LYS A 320 -12.00 22.77 -6.20
C LYS A 320 -13.25 22.02 -6.65
N LEU A 321 -13.96 21.37 -5.71
CA LEU A 321 -15.19 20.66 -5.97
C LEU A 321 -16.26 21.57 -6.58
N ILE A 322 -16.49 22.74 -5.97
CA ILE A 322 -17.47 23.73 -6.45
C ILE A 322 -17.09 24.25 -7.84
N VAL A 323 -15.84 24.63 -8.05
CA VAL A 323 -15.35 25.15 -9.34
C VAL A 323 -15.49 24.11 -10.44
N ASN A 324 -15.16 22.86 -10.17
CA ASN A 324 -15.22 21.80 -11.17
C ASN A 324 -16.65 21.37 -11.48
N MET A 325 -17.54 21.36 -10.49
CA MET A 325 -18.98 21.19 -10.72
C MET A 325 -19.56 22.32 -11.59
N ALA A 326 -19.18 23.57 -11.33
CA ALA A 326 -19.62 24.72 -12.13
C ALA A 326 -19.13 24.66 -13.59
N ARG A 327 -17.99 24.00 -13.83
CA ARG A 327 -17.42 23.77 -15.16
C ARG A 327 -17.97 22.53 -15.88
N GLY A 328 -18.83 21.74 -15.21
CA GLY A 328 -19.37 20.49 -15.77
C GLY A 328 -18.34 19.36 -15.90
N VAL A 329 -17.17 19.48 -15.27
CA VAL A 329 -16.09 18.49 -15.35
C VAL A 329 -16.45 17.31 -14.45
N THR A 330 -16.85 16.19 -15.07
CA THR A 330 -17.30 15.00 -14.32
C THR A 330 -16.29 13.86 -14.35
N ASP A 331 -15.39 13.85 -15.34
CA ASP A 331 -14.39 12.81 -15.53
C ASP A 331 -12.95 13.39 -15.58
N TYR A 332 -11.97 12.55 -15.23
CA TYR A 332 -10.55 12.89 -15.21
C TYR A 332 -9.99 13.33 -16.57
N GLN A 333 -10.65 12.93 -17.66
CA GLN A 333 -10.26 13.29 -19.03
C GLN A 333 -10.56 14.76 -19.36
N GLU A 334 -11.54 15.38 -18.68
CA GLU A 334 -11.97 16.76 -18.94
C GLU A 334 -11.23 17.80 -18.07
N SER A 335 -10.46 17.35 -17.07
CA SER A 335 -9.81 18.20 -16.07
C SER A 335 -8.33 18.51 -16.33
N ALA A 336 -7.77 18.08 -17.47
CA ALA A 336 -6.35 18.21 -17.82
C ALA A 336 -6.10 19.41 -18.75
#